data_AF-A0A1G7PTV2-F1
#
_entry.id   AF-A0A1G7PTV2-F1
#
_cell.length_a   1.000
_cell.length_b   1.000
_cell.length_c   1.000
_cell.angle_alpha   90.00
_cell.angle_beta   90.00
_cell.angle_gamma   90.00
#
_symmetry.space_group_name_H-M   'P 1'
#
loop_
_entity.id
_entity.type
_entity.pdbx_description
1 polymer ?
#
loop_
_entity_poly.entity_id
_entity_poly.type
_entity_poly.pdbx_seq_one_letter_code
_entity_poly.pdbx_strand_id
1 'polypeptide(L)'
;MINSLQIKLHKGQLDELKDEPASLLNFLNIIFEPLSANYEQLKYALEREFRPEGSPEVVSLNFDRIKFDQNTGQGSFRIVLDIDYAFGCEDLVTHKKNQTSEWTFIVDYKLLIINLYSSPFTDSRTTFDEF
;
A
#
# COMPACT_ATOMS: atom_id res chain seq x y z
N MET A 1 -15.43 0.90 0.33
CA MET A 1 -15.12 -0.14 1.35
C MET A 1 -13.72 0.14 1.83
N ILE A 2 -13.51 0.22 3.14
CA ILE A 2 -12.16 0.33 3.72
C ILE A 2 -11.53 -1.06 3.61
N ASN A 3 -10.43 -1.20 2.88
CA ASN A 3 -9.60 -2.38 2.92
C ASN A 3 -8.91 -2.45 4.28
N SER A 4 -8.90 -3.63 4.87
CA SER A 4 -8.08 -3.90 6.05
C SER A 4 -7.29 -5.17 5.84
N LEU A 5 -6.03 -5.14 6.27
CA LEU A 5 -5.10 -6.27 6.22
C LEU A 5 -4.57 -6.49 7.63
N GLN A 6 -4.45 -7.73 8.03
CA GLN A 6 -3.81 -8.10 9.29
C GLN A 6 -2.67 -9.05 9.00
N ILE A 7 -1.46 -8.66 9.40
CA ILE A 7 -0.25 -9.42 9.17
C ILE A 7 0.38 -9.76 10.51
N LYS A 8 0.75 -11.04 10.67
CA LYS A 8 1.51 -11.49 11.83
C LYS A 8 2.99 -11.21 11.59
N LEU A 9 3.61 -10.53 12.55
CA LEU A 9 5.01 -10.15 12.54
C LEU A 9 5.86 -11.16 13.29
N HIS A 10 7.12 -11.27 12.88
CA HIS A 10 8.18 -11.93 13.64
C HIS A 10 8.92 -10.91 14.50
N LYS A 11 9.48 -11.35 15.65
CA LYS A 11 10.22 -10.45 16.56
C LYS A 11 11.33 -9.66 15.84
N GLY A 12 12.09 -10.31 14.96
CA GLY A 12 13.15 -9.64 14.21
C GLY A 12 12.66 -8.59 13.21
N GLN A 13 11.39 -8.61 12.79
CA GLN A 13 10.82 -7.55 11.96
C GLN A 13 10.47 -6.31 12.80
N LEU A 14 10.15 -6.47 14.09
CA LEU A 14 9.90 -5.34 14.98
C LEU A 14 11.18 -4.60 15.37
N ASP A 15 12.34 -5.28 15.40
CA ASP A 15 13.63 -4.64 15.65
C ASP A 15 13.99 -3.61 14.56
N GLU A 16 13.49 -3.81 13.34
CA GLU A 16 13.66 -2.88 12.21
C GLU A 16 12.68 -1.69 12.24
N LEU A 17 11.63 -1.76 13.08
CA LEU A 17 10.62 -0.71 13.21
C LEU A 17 11.14 0.44 14.09
N LYS A 18 12.07 1.20 13.54
CA LYS A 18 12.65 2.41 14.15
C LYS A 18 12.05 3.66 13.53
N ASP A 19 12.05 4.77 14.26
CA ASP A 19 11.64 6.09 13.78
C ASP A 19 12.64 6.71 12.77
N GLU A 20 13.24 5.87 11.93
CA GLU A 20 14.19 6.28 10.90
C GLU A 20 13.59 5.94 9.54
N PRO A 21 13.52 6.89 8.59
CA PRO A 21 12.81 6.69 7.34
C PRO A 21 13.34 5.52 6.50
N ALA A 22 14.65 5.29 6.53
CA ALA A 22 15.28 4.16 5.85
C ALA A 22 14.87 2.81 6.47
N SER A 23 14.80 2.74 7.81
CA SER A 23 14.40 1.54 8.56
C SER A 23 12.91 1.23 8.34
N LEU A 24 12.06 2.26 8.31
CA LEU A 24 10.62 2.10 8.02
C LEU A 24 10.38 1.60 6.59
N LEU A 25 11.14 2.11 5.62
CA LEU A 25 11.08 1.61 4.24
C LEU A 25 11.56 0.15 4.15
N ASN A 26 12.66 -0.17 4.83
CA ASN A 26 13.17 -1.55 4.89
C ASN A 26 12.13 -2.50 5.51
N PHE A 27 11.50 -2.09 6.61
CA PHE A 27 10.44 -2.84 7.28
C PHE A 27 9.27 -3.16 6.35
N LEU A 28 8.75 -2.17 5.61
CA LEU A 28 7.68 -2.39 4.64
C LEU A 28 8.11 -3.31 3.50
N ASN A 29 9.33 -3.15 2.97
CA ASN A 29 9.86 -4.03 1.93
C ASN A 29 10.04 -5.48 2.41
N ILE A 30 10.38 -5.70 3.67
CA ILE A 30 10.49 -7.04 4.27
C ILE A 30 9.09 -7.66 4.45
N ILE A 31 8.10 -6.88 4.89
CA ILE A 31 6.74 -7.39 5.10
C ILE A 31 6.06 -7.71 3.77
N PHE A 32 6.29 -6.86 2.78
CA PHE A 32 5.74 -6.95 1.43
C PHE A 32 6.82 -7.34 0.44
N GLU A 33 7.58 -8.39 0.75
CA GLU A 33 8.54 -8.96 -0.19
C GLU A 33 7.79 -9.44 -1.45
N PRO A 34 8.30 -9.18 -2.67
CA PRO A 34 7.66 -9.64 -3.90
C PRO A 34 7.35 -11.14 -3.85
N LEU A 35 6.16 -11.53 -4.34
CA LEU A 35 5.64 -12.91 -4.32
C LEU A 35 5.34 -13.49 -2.92
N SER A 36 5.48 -12.72 -1.85
CA SER A 36 5.00 -13.14 -0.53
C SER A 36 3.47 -13.10 -0.46
N ALA A 37 2.90 -13.90 0.46
CA ALA A 37 1.45 -13.90 0.68
C ALA A 37 0.91 -12.50 1.07
N ASN A 38 1.68 -11.73 1.84
CA ASN A 38 1.33 -10.37 2.23
C ASN A 38 1.33 -9.41 1.04
N TYR A 39 2.30 -9.56 0.13
CA TYR A 39 2.39 -8.79 -1.10
C TYR A 39 1.18 -9.05 -2.00
N GLU A 40 0.82 -10.32 -2.21
CA GLU A 40 -0.35 -10.68 -3.02
C GLU A 40 -1.65 -10.15 -2.40
N GLN A 41 -1.78 -10.18 -1.07
CA GLN A 41 -2.93 -9.60 -0.37
C GLN A 41 -3.00 -8.08 -0.54
N LEU A 42 -1.87 -7.38 -0.45
CA LEU A 42 -1.80 -5.94 -0.69
C LEU A 42 -2.13 -5.60 -2.14
N LYS A 43 -1.55 -6.34 -3.09
CA LYS A 43 -1.80 -6.20 -4.52
C LYS A 43 -3.28 -6.33 -4.82
N TYR A 44 -3.92 -7.39 -4.33
CA TYR A 44 -5.35 -7.61 -4.51
C TYR A 44 -6.21 -6.49 -3.88
N ALA A 45 -5.81 -5.99 -2.69
CA ALA A 45 -6.51 -4.89 -2.06
C ALA A 45 -6.46 -3.60 -2.89
N LEU A 46 -5.29 -3.30 -3.49
CA LEU A 46 -5.09 -2.18 -4.41
C LEU A 46 -5.91 -2.38 -5.69
N GLU A 47 -5.82 -3.54 -6.35
CA GLU A 47 -6.63 -3.83 -7.55
C GLU A 47 -8.13 -3.65 -7.26
N ARG A 48 -8.60 -4.04 -6.07
CA ARG A 48 -10.01 -3.83 -5.69
C ARG A 48 -10.36 -2.36 -5.47
N GLU A 49 -9.41 -1.54 -5.04
CA GLU A 49 -9.56 -0.09 -4.87
C GLU A 49 -9.72 0.61 -6.22
N PHE A 50 -8.93 0.21 -7.22
CA PHE A 50 -8.90 0.77 -8.57
C PHE A 50 -9.88 0.12 -9.56
N ARG A 51 -10.59 -0.95 -9.14
CA ARG A 51 -11.58 -1.67 -9.95
C ARG A 51 -12.69 -0.81 -10.59
N PRO A 52 -13.18 0.29 -9.98
CA PRO A 52 -14.17 1.15 -10.64
C PRO A 52 -13.71 1.72 -11.99
N GLU A 53 -12.40 1.77 -12.25
CA GLU A 53 -11.83 2.32 -13.48
C GLU A 53 -11.58 1.27 -14.58
N GLY A 54 -11.80 -0.03 -14.32
CA GLY A 54 -11.65 -1.11 -15.29
C GLY A 54 -11.26 -2.45 -14.66
N SER A 55 -10.52 -3.28 -15.40
CA SER A 55 -9.86 -4.46 -14.83
C SER A 55 -8.39 -4.11 -14.54
N PRO A 56 -8.07 -3.62 -13.32
CA PRO A 56 -6.71 -3.22 -12.98
C PRO A 56 -5.82 -4.44 -12.75
N GLU A 57 -4.58 -4.35 -13.23
CA GLU A 57 -3.47 -5.21 -12.89
C GLU A 57 -2.33 -4.33 -12.36
N VAL A 58 -1.92 -4.55 -11.12
CA VAL A 58 -0.81 -3.80 -10.52
C VAL A 58 0.52 -4.34 -11.07
N VAL A 59 1.27 -3.47 -11.75
CA VAL A 59 2.54 -3.81 -12.43
C VAL A 59 3.74 -3.55 -11.53
N SER A 60 3.70 -2.46 -10.78
CA SER A 60 4.79 -2.03 -9.91
C SER A 60 4.23 -1.43 -8.62
N LEU A 61 4.98 -1.54 -7.53
CA LEU A 61 4.64 -0.87 -6.28
C LEU A 61 5.90 -0.43 -5.53
N ASN A 62 5.83 0.78 -4.98
CA ASN A 62 6.86 1.41 -4.18
C ASN A 62 6.23 2.09 -2.97
N PHE A 63 6.96 2.13 -1.86
CA PHE A 63 6.52 2.80 -0.64
C PHE A 63 7.23 4.13 -0.48
N ASP A 64 6.49 5.19 -0.17
CA ASP A 64 7.06 6.48 0.19
C ASP A 64 6.23 7.21 1.26
N ARG A 65 6.70 8.39 1.68
CA ARG A 65 6.06 9.23 2.71
C ARG A 65 5.70 8.47 3.99
N ILE A 66 6.58 7.55 4.39
CA ILE A 66 6.37 6.69 5.54
C ILE A 66 6.56 7.51 6.82
N LYS A 67 5.56 7.45 7.69
CA LYS A 67 5.55 8.06 9.02
C LYS A 67 5.23 6.99 10.04
N PHE A 68 5.89 7.06 11.16
CA PHE A 68 5.63 6.18 12.29
C PHE A 68 5.70 7.00 13.57
N ASP A 69 4.90 6.64 14.56
CA ASP A 69 4.94 7.20 15.90
C ASP A 69 5.15 6.04 16.87
N GLN A 70 6.37 5.95 17.42
CA GLN A 70 6.75 4.86 18.31
C GLN A 70 5.97 4.86 19.64
N ASN A 71 5.42 6.01 20.06
CA ASN A 71 4.70 6.13 21.33
C ASN A 71 3.30 5.51 21.23
N THR A 72 2.65 5.69 20.09
CA THR A 72 1.29 5.22 19.80
C THR A 72 1.28 3.89 19.04
N GLY A 73 2.40 3.51 18.42
CA GLY A 73 2.50 2.34 17.54
C GLY A 73 1.73 2.52 16.23
N GLN A 74 1.38 3.75 15.87
CA GLN A 74 0.63 4.07 14.66
C GLN A 74 1.55 4.67 13.60
N GLY A 75 1.23 4.41 12.34
CA GLY A 75 1.94 5.00 11.23
C GLY A 75 1.09 5.13 9.98
N SER A 76 1.66 5.76 8.98
CA SER A 76 1.06 5.86 7.65
C SER A 76 2.14 5.78 6.59
N PHE A 77 1.75 5.34 5.40
CA PHE A 77 2.60 5.35 4.23
C PHE A 77 1.76 5.53 2.99
N ARG A 78 2.41 5.99 1.93
CA ARG A 78 1.82 6.05 0.60
C ARG A 78 2.44 4.96 -0.27
N ILE A 79 1.58 4.29 -1.02
CA ILE A 79 1.96 3.36 -2.06
C ILE A 79 1.89 4.13 -3.37
N VAL A 80 2.98 4.14 -4.12
CA VAL A 80 3.02 4.59 -5.52
C VAL A 80 3.05 3.35 -6.39
N LEU A 81 2.08 3.24 -7.28
CA LEU A 81 1.89 2.06 -8.13
C LEU A 81 1.62 2.44 -9.58
N ASP A 82 2.05 1.56 -10.48
CA ASP A 82 1.66 1.58 -11.89
C ASP A 82 0.60 0.49 -12.11
N ILE A 83 -0.44 0.82 -12.86
CA ILE A 83 -1.61 -0.04 -13.09
C ILE A 83 -1.88 -0.15 -14.59
N ASP A 84 -2.07 -1.36 -15.06
CA ASP A 84 -2.63 -1.64 -16.38
C ASP A 84 -4.13 -1.89 -16.29
N TYR A 85 -4.91 -1.23 -17.12
CA TYR A 85 -6.35 -1.45 -17.24
C TYR A 85 -6.66 -2.16 -18.54
N ALA A 86 -7.27 -3.34 -18.43
CA ALA A 86 -7.87 -4.04 -19.55
C ALA A 86 -9.38 -3.78 -19.62
N PHE A 87 -9.88 -3.44 -20.81
CA PHE A 87 -11.30 -3.23 -21.08
C PHE A 87 -11.81 -4.33 -22.01
N GLY A 88 -12.72 -5.19 -21.52
CA GLY A 88 -13.08 -6.44 -22.20
C GLY A 88 -13.72 -6.36 -23.60
N CYS A 89 -13.94 -5.17 -24.15
CA CYS A 89 -14.49 -4.97 -25.51
C CYS A 89 -13.45 -4.51 -26.53
N GLU A 90 -12.26 -4.10 -26.11
CA GLU A 90 -11.18 -3.62 -26.96
C GLU A 90 -9.86 -4.25 -26.46
N ASP A 91 -8.99 -4.73 -27.35
CA ASP A 91 -7.60 -5.14 -26.99
C ASP A 91 -6.73 -3.92 -26.58
N LEU A 92 -7.34 -2.96 -25.87
CA LEU A 92 -6.75 -1.73 -25.41
C LEU A 92 -6.36 -1.90 -23.95
N VAL A 93 -5.06 -1.98 -23.72
CA VAL A 93 -4.48 -1.86 -22.37
C VAL A 93 -4.13 -0.39 -22.15
N THR A 94 -4.74 0.22 -21.13
CA THR A 94 -4.38 1.58 -20.71
C THR A 94 -3.44 1.50 -19.51
N HIS A 95 -2.22 1.97 -19.70
CA HIS A 95 -1.22 2.03 -18.64
C HIS A 95 -1.30 3.36 -17.88
N LYS A 96 -1.62 3.31 -16.59
CA LYS A 96 -1.62 4.48 -15.69
C LYS A 96 -0.42 4.41 -14.75
N LYS A 97 0.47 5.40 -14.87
CA LYS A 97 1.66 5.51 -14.01
C LYS A 97 1.41 6.34 -12.77
N ASN A 98 2.22 6.12 -11.73
CA ASN A 98 2.28 6.95 -10.53
C ASN A 98 0.92 7.14 -9.83
N GLN A 99 0.06 6.12 -9.87
CA GLN A 99 -1.15 6.10 -9.08
C GLN A 99 -0.77 5.98 -7.60
N THR A 100 -1.61 6.52 -6.72
CA THR A 100 -1.27 6.58 -5.29
C THR A 100 -2.40 6.04 -4.44
N SER A 101 -2.05 5.26 -3.42
CA SER A 101 -2.98 4.79 -2.39
C SER A 101 -2.37 5.07 -1.01
N GLU A 102 -3.14 5.65 -0.10
CA GLU A 102 -2.69 5.98 1.25
C GLU A 102 -3.16 4.94 2.25
N TRP A 103 -2.23 4.46 3.08
CA TRP A 103 -2.49 3.43 4.07
C TRP A 103 -2.04 3.89 5.44
N THR A 104 -2.82 3.53 6.44
CA THR A 104 -2.46 3.66 7.85
C THR A 104 -2.21 2.29 8.43
N PHE A 105 -1.34 2.21 9.42
CA PHE A 105 -1.08 0.96 10.13
C PHE A 105 -0.94 1.17 11.63
N ILE A 106 -1.29 0.13 12.37
CA ILE A 106 -1.21 0.08 13.83
C ILE A 106 -0.51 -1.22 14.20
N VAL A 107 0.55 -1.12 14.99
CA VAL A 107 1.36 -2.25 15.45
C VAL A 107 1.00 -2.60 16.87
N ASP A 108 0.59 -3.84 17.09
CA ASP A 108 0.45 -4.42 18.42
C ASP A 108 1.71 -5.22 18.75
N TYR A 109 2.57 -4.64 19.59
CA TYR A 109 3.82 -5.25 20.04
C TYR A 109 3.64 -6.49 20.92
N LYS A 110 2.48 -6.64 21.59
CA LYS A 110 2.22 -7.79 22.47
C LYS A 110 1.81 -9.00 21.65
N LEU A 111 0.97 -8.78 20.65
CA LEU A 111 0.45 -9.83 19.77
C LEU A 111 1.36 -10.08 18.56
N LEU A 112 2.34 -9.19 18.32
CA LEU A 112 3.19 -9.19 17.13
C LEU A 112 2.34 -9.12 15.86
N ILE A 113 1.43 -8.16 15.79
CA ILE A 113 0.50 -7.99 14.67
C ILE A 113 0.58 -6.57 14.16
N ILE A 114 0.55 -6.40 12.84
CA ILE A 114 0.29 -5.11 12.20
C ILE A 114 -1.08 -5.16 11.53
N ASN A 115 -1.92 -4.20 11.86
CA ASN A 115 -3.20 -3.97 11.20
C ASN A 115 -3.03 -2.79 10.26
N LEU A 116 -3.32 -2.99 8.97
CA LEU A 116 -3.28 -1.96 7.96
C LEU A 116 -4.70 -1.63 7.51
N TYR A 117 -4.93 -0.35 7.23
CA TYR A 117 -6.21 0.17 6.78
C TYR A 117 -5.96 1.09 5.59
N SER A 118 -6.63 0.84 4.47
CA SER A 118 -6.65 1.80 3.37
C SER A 118 -7.38 3.04 3.86
N SER A 119 -6.71 4.18 3.84
CA SER A 119 -7.35 5.44 4.17
C SER A 119 -8.32 5.79 3.04
N PRO A 120 -9.53 6.29 3.34
CA PRO A 120 -10.48 6.74 2.31
C PRO A 120 -10.01 8.01 1.57
N PHE A 121 -8.77 8.45 1.78
CA PHE A 121 -8.14 9.49 1.00
C PHE A 121 -7.58 8.84 -0.28
N THR A 122 -8.49 8.55 -1.21
CA THR A 122 -8.15 8.76 -2.61
C THR A 122 -7.68 10.20 -2.67
N ASP A 123 -6.39 10.41 -2.95
CA ASP A 123 -5.83 11.73 -3.20
C ASP A 123 -6.73 12.35 -4.26
N SER A 124 -7.61 13.24 -3.83
CA SER A 124 -8.27 14.21 -4.68
C SER A 124 -7.19 15.16 -5.16
N ARG A 125 -6.22 14.67 -5.93
CA ARG A 125 -5.69 15.41 -7.05
C ARG A 125 -6.86 15.56 -7.99
N THR A 126 -7.67 16.57 -7.65
CA THR A 126 -8.22 17.48 -8.63
C THR A 126 -7.24 17.51 -9.80
N THR A 127 -7.69 16.98 -10.93
CA THR A 127 -7.28 17.46 -12.25
C THR A 127 -7.46 18.97 -12.23
N PHE A 128 -6.47 19.66 -11.69
CA PHE A 128 -6.26 21.08 -11.84
C PHE A 128 -5.07 21.15 -12.76
N ASP A 129 -5.27 21.82 -13.90
CA ASP A 129 -4.37 21.97 -15.03
C ASP A 129 -4.39 20.81 -16.05
N GLU A 130 -5.27 20.92 -17.04
CA GLU A 130 -4.89 21.22 -18.44
C GLU A 130 -6.18 21.24 -19.32
N PHE A 131 -6.45 22.42 -19.90
CA PHE A 131 -7.24 22.80 -21.10
C PHE A 131 -8.18 24.00 -20.89
#